data_AF-A0A936GQF3-F1
#
_entry.id   AF-A0A936GQF3-F1
#
_cell.length_a   1.000
_cell.length_b   1.000
_cell.length_c   1.000
_cell.angle_alpha   90.00
_cell.angle_beta   90.00
_cell.angle_gamma   90.00
#
_symmetry.space_group_name_H-M   'P 1'
#
loop_
_entity.id
_entity.type
_entity.pdbx_description
1 polymer ?
#
loop_
_entity_poly.entity_id
_entity_poly.type
_entity_poly.pdbx_seq_one_letter_code
_entity_poly.pdbx_strand_id
1 'polypeptide(L)'
;MARAFSEIAFTDSVRSMQSRYGSRTAYAKFDFAEDRRDRLSENEIEFLAERDSFYIATVGENGWPYVQHRGGPKGFLKVLDDKTIGLADFRGNKQLILP
;
A
#
# COMPACT_ATOMS: atom_id res chain seq x y z
N MET A 1 2.25 3.44 -10.07
CA MET A 1 2.79 2.47 -9.08
C MET A 1 3.86 3.16 -8.27
N ALA A 2 3.64 3.27 -6.95
CA ALA A 2 4.60 3.83 -6.01
C ALA A 2 5.96 3.17 -6.24
N ARG A 3 7.02 3.97 -6.42
CA ARG A 3 8.33 3.43 -6.78
C ARG A 3 9.10 2.95 -5.54
N ALA A 4 8.71 3.39 -4.35
CA ALA A 4 9.09 2.79 -3.08
C ALA A 4 8.75 1.27 -2.97
N PHE A 5 7.88 0.75 -3.84
CA PHE A 5 7.58 -0.69 -3.91
C PHE A 5 8.82 -1.55 -4.17
N SER A 6 9.77 -1.11 -5.02
CA SER A 6 10.98 -1.89 -5.33
C SER A 6 11.90 -2.01 -4.12
N GLU A 7 11.99 -0.98 -3.28
CA GLU A 7 12.79 -1.00 -2.04
C GLU A 7 12.29 -2.07 -1.05
N ILE A 8 10.98 -2.27 -1.00
CA ILE A 8 10.35 -3.24 -0.08
C ILE A 8 10.30 -4.63 -0.70
N ALA A 9 9.90 -4.74 -1.97
CA ALA A 9 9.53 -6.01 -2.58
C ALA A 9 10.66 -6.68 -3.39
N PHE A 10 11.65 -5.93 -3.89
CA PHE A 10 12.74 -6.51 -4.66
C PHE A 10 13.89 -6.85 -3.72
N THR A 11 13.74 -7.91 -2.95
CA THR A 11 14.86 -8.51 -2.22
C THR A 11 15.87 -9.12 -3.19
N ASP A 12 17.07 -9.47 -2.71
CA ASP A 12 18.09 -10.10 -3.57
C ASP A 12 17.63 -11.43 -4.17
N SER A 13 16.86 -12.22 -3.41
CA SER A 13 16.26 -13.45 -3.92
C SER A 13 15.23 -13.17 -5.02
N VAL A 14 14.39 -12.13 -4.85
CA VAL A 14 13.43 -11.71 -5.88
C VAL A 14 14.15 -11.21 -7.13
N ARG A 15 15.21 -10.39 -7.00
CA ARG A 15 16.01 -9.93 -8.14
C ARG A 15 16.66 -11.10 -8.88
N SER A 16 17.17 -12.09 -8.16
CA SER A 16 17.72 -13.32 -8.75
C SER A 16 16.66 -14.07 -9.57
N MET A 17 15.45 -14.21 -9.03
CA MET A 17 14.33 -14.84 -9.74
C MET A 17 13.88 -14.01 -10.95
N GLN A 18 13.80 -12.68 -10.83
CA GLN A 18 13.51 -11.80 -11.97
C GLN A 18 14.54 -11.98 -13.09
N SER A 19 15.83 -12.14 -12.77
CA SER A 19 16.87 -12.39 -13.76
C SER A 19 16.70 -13.75 -14.41
N ARG A 20 16.44 -14.79 -13.60
CA ARG A 20 16.21 -16.16 -14.07
C ARG A 20 15.03 -16.27 -15.04
N TYR A 21 13.95 -15.53 -14.79
CA TYR A 21 12.75 -15.51 -15.63
C TYR A 21 12.71 -14.35 -16.63
N GLY A 22 13.81 -13.60 -16.80
CA GLY A 22 13.95 -12.58 -17.85
C GLY A 22 13.20 -11.27 -17.61
N SER A 23 12.56 -11.06 -16.45
CA SER A 23 11.83 -9.83 -16.14
C SER A 23 12.71 -8.73 -15.54
N ARG A 24 13.95 -9.05 -15.15
CA ARG A 24 14.83 -8.12 -14.41
C ARG A 24 15.07 -6.80 -15.14
N THR A 25 15.36 -6.84 -16.44
CA THR A 25 15.62 -5.63 -17.24
C THR A 25 14.43 -4.66 -17.23
N ALA A 26 13.20 -5.19 -17.30
CA ALA A 26 11.99 -4.38 -17.26
C ALA A 26 11.76 -3.72 -15.88
N TYR A 27 12.19 -4.39 -14.81
CA TYR A 27 12.03 -3.92 -13.44
C TYR A 27 13.20 -3.10 -12.90
N ALA A 28 14.40 -3.18 -13.52
CA ALA A 28 15.59 -2.46 -13.07
C ALA A 28 15.42 -0.94 -13.01
N LYS A 29 14.55 -0.37 -13.86
CA LYS A 29 14.22 1.07 -13.83
C LYS A 29 13.60 1.54 -12.50
N PHE A 30 13.05 0.62 -11.70
CA PHE A 30 12.50 0.94 -10.38
C PHE A 30 13.55 0.96 -9.27
N ASP A 31 14.76 0.42 -9.50
CA ASP A 31 15.85 0.44 -8.52
C ASP A 31 16.54 1.81 -8.45
N PHE A 32 16.45 2.61 -9.52
CA PHE A 32 17.15 3.90 -9.67
C PHE A 32 16.20 5.10 -9.74
N ALA A 33 14.94 4.92 -9.35
CA ALA A 33 13.97 5.99 -9.43
C ALA A 33 14.19 7.04 -8.33
N GLU A 34 14.58 8.26 -8.72
CA GLU A 34 14.74 9.39 -7.79
C GLU A 34 13.39 9.80 -7.16
N ASP A 35 12.32 9.74 -7.94
CA ASP A 35 10.96 10.00 -7.45
C ASP A 35 10.36 8.73 -6.82
N ARG A 36 10.28 8.72 -5.47
CA ARG A 36 9.69 7.64 -4.67
C ARG A 36 8.20 7.43 -4.97
N ARG A 37 7.50 8.48 -5.44
CA ARG A 37 6.03 8.53 -5.56
C ARG A 37 5.35 8.03 -4.28
N ASP A 38 5.78 8.59 -3.15
CA ASP A 38 5.31 8.28 -1.80
C ASP A 38 4.41 9.40 -1.22
N ARG A 39 3.96 10.32 -2.08
CA ARG A 39 3.01 11.38 -1.77
C ARG A 39 1.73 11.19 -2.57
N LEU A 40 0.59 11.50 -1.95
CA LEU A 40 -0.72 11.50 -2.56
C LEU A 40 -0.84 12.69 -3.51
N SER A 41 -1.08 12.39 -4.78
CA SER A 41 -1.47 13.35 -5.81
C SER A 41 -2.96 13.65 -5.76
N GLU A 42 -3.39 14.71 -6.46
CA GLU A 42 -4.80 15.09 -6.58
C GLU A 42 -5.68 13.91 -7.00
N ASN A 43 -5.23 13.11 -7.98
CA ASN A 43 -5.95 11.93 -8.44
C ASN A 43 -6.19 10.89 -7.32
N GLU A 44 -5.18 10.66 -6.47
CA GLU A 44 -5.30 9.72 -5.36
C GLU A 44 -6.19 10.29 -4.24
N ILE A 45 -6.12 11.59 -3.99
CA ILE A 45 -6.97 12.29 -3.02
C ILE A 45 -8.44 12.22 -3.44
N GLU A 46 -8.75 12.55 -4.70
CA GLU A 46 -10.10 12.45 -5.26
C GLU A 46 -10.60 11.01 -5.24
N PHE A 47 -9.76 10.04 -5.61
CA PHE A 47 -10.10 8.63 -5.52
C PHE A 47 -10.48 8.25 -4.09
N LEU A 48 -9.66 8.59 -3.09
CA LEU A 48 -9.89 8.25 -1.69
C LEU A 48 -11.17 8.90 -1.12
N ALA A 49 -11.46 10.14 -1.49
CA ALA A 49 -12.66 10.86 -1.04
C ALA A 49 -13.96 10.15 -1.46
N GLU A 50 -13.91 9.39 -2.56
CA GLU A 50 -15.04 8.69 -3.15
C GLU A 50 -15.17 7.23 -2.69
N ARG A 51 -14.34 6.77 -1.74
CA ARG A 51 -14.38 5.39 -1.22
C ARG A 51 -15.32 5.23 -0.04
N ASP A 52 -16.04 4.11 -0.06
CA ASP A 52 -16.90 3.58 1.01
C ASP A 52 -16.34 2.26 1.58
N SER A 53 -15.25 1.76 1.01
CA SER A 53 -14.57 0.55 1.46
C SER A 53 -13.09 0.55 1.06
N PHE A 54 -12.27 -0.19 1.79
CA PHE A 54 -10.90 -0.54 1.42
C PHE A 54 -10.45 -1.83 2.10
N TYR A 55 -9.33 -2.38 1.64
CA TYR A 55 -8.65 -3.50 2.29
C TYR A 55 -7.37 -3.00 2.96
N ILE A 56 -7.11 -3.46 4.17
CA ILE A 56 -5.84 -3.25 4.88
C ILE A 56 -5.16 -4.59 5.10
N ALA A 57 -3.88 -4.66 4.75
CA ALA A 57 -3.04 -5.81 5.02
C ALA A 57 -2.03 -5.46 6.12
N THR A 58 -1.89 -6.35 7.10
CA THR A 58 -0.96 -6.24 8.22
C THR A 58 -0.19 -7.54 8.39
N VAL A 59 0.93 -7.50 9.09
CA VAL A 59 1.66 -8.68 9.55
C VAL A 59 1.64 -8.64 11.06
N GLY A 60 1.05 -9.64 11.71
CA GLY A 60 0.99 -9.71 13.17
C GLY A 60 2.36 -10.00 13.78
N GLU A 61 2.46 -9.88 15.12
CA GLU A 61 3.72 -10.12 15.86
C GLU A 61 4.34 -11.51 15.60
N ASN A 62 3.51 -12.50 15.28
CA ASN A 62 3.93 -13.86 14.95
C ASN A 62 4.37 -14.04 13.47
N GLY A 63 4.41 -12.95 12.69
CA GLY A 63 4.78 -12.97 11.27
C GLY A 63 3.68 -13.44 10.33
N TRP A 64 2.48 -13.76 10.82
CA TRP A 64 1.37 -14.19 9.95
C TRP A 64 0.69 -12.99 9.29
N PRO A 65 0.48 -13.02 7.97
CA PRO A 65 -0.22 -11.95 7.26
C PRO A 65 -1.72 -12.01 7.57
N TYR A 66 -2.33 -10.84 7.66
CA TYR A 66 -3.76 -10.68 7.83
C TYR A 66 -4.28 -9.61 6.87
N VAL A 67 -5.43 -9.87 6.25
CA VAL A 67 -6.11 -8.91 5.37
C VAL A 67 -7.52 -8.71 5.89
N GLN A 68 -7.89 -7.45 6.03
CA GLN A 68 -9.19 -7.06 6.52
C GLN A 68 -9.88 -6.11 5.55
N HIS A 69 -11.17 -6.37 5.30
CA HIS A 69 -12.05 -5.40 4.69
C HIS A 69 -12.53 -4.38 5.72
N ARG A 70 -12.49 -3.09 5.38
CA ARG A 70 -12.99 -1.98 6.19
C ARG A 70 -14.04 -1.22 5.39
N GLY A 71 -15.25 -1.08 5.93
CA GLY A 71 -16.35 -0.36 5.29
C GLY A 71 -16.81 0.86 6.08
N GLY A 72 -17.39 1.83 5.38
CA GLY A 72 -17.97 3.06 5.93
C GLY A 72 -18.79 3.83 4.89
N PRO A 73 -19.45 4.93 5.27
CA PRO A 73 -20.07 5.83 4.30
C PRO A 73 -18.99 6.46 3.40
N LYS A 74 -19.38 6.86 2.19
CA LYS A 74 -18.51 7.56 1.25
C LYS A 74 -17.74 8.71 1.93
N GLY A 75 -16.43 8.74 1.75
CA GLY A 75 -15.56 9.76 2.33
C GLY A 75 -15.21 9.54 3.80
N PHE A 76 -15.40 8.31 4.32
CA PHE A 76 -14.90 7.92 5.65
C PHE A 76 -13.38 7.75 5.73
N LEU A 77 -12.70 7.56 4.58
CA LEU A 77 -11.28 7.82 4.46
C LEU A 77 -11.07 9.31 4.26
N LYS A 78 -10.20 9.89 5.07
CA LYS A 78 -9.81 11.29 5.00
C LYS A 78 -8.33 11.39 4.69
N VAL A 79 -7.98 12.25 3.75
CA VAL A 79 -6.59 12.66 3.55
C VAL A 79 -6.30 13.75 4.58
N LEU A 80 -5.31 13.54 5.45
CA LEU A 80 -4.91 14.49 6.49
C LEU A 80 -3.78 15.41 5.99
N ASP A 81 -2.87 14.84 5.21
CA ASP A 81 -1.80 15.53 4.47
C ASP A 81 -1.36 14.67 3.27
N ASP A 82 -0.32 15.09 2.54
CA ASP A 82 0.16 14.41 1.35
C ASP A 82 0.80 13.03 1.61
N LYS A 83 0.96 12.61 2.87
CA LYS A 83 1.50 11.29 3.26
C LYS A 83 0.63 10.53 4.26
N THR A 84 -0.47 11.13 4.71
CA THR A 84 -1.25 10.59 5.83
C THR A 84 -2.74 10.50 5.48
N ILE A 85 -3.30 9.32 5.71
CA ILE A 85 -4.75 9.08 5.64
C ILE A 85 -5.29 8.71 7.02
N GLY A 86 -6.44 9.27 7.36
CA GLY A 86 -7.24 8.90 8.52
C GLY A 86 -8.43 8.05 8.11
N LEU A 87 -8.82 7.12 8.97
CA LEU A 87 -10.01 6.28 8.78
C LEU A 87 -10.85 6.26 10.06
N ALA A 88 -12.16 6.38 9.91
CA ALA A 88 -13.07 6.17 11.03
C ALA A 88 -13.28 4.67 11.27
N ASP A 89 -13.06 4.22 12.52
CA ASP A 89 -13.25 2.80 12.88
C ASP A 89 -14.71 2.51 13.30
N PHE A 90 -15.53 2.09 12.34
CA PHE A 90 -16.93 1.72 12.58
C PHE A 90 -17.04 0.41 13.37
N ARG A 91 -18.20 0.19 14.01
CA ARG A 91 -18.45 -1.00 14.84
C ARG A 91 -18.09 -2.33 14.15
N GLY A 92 -18.34 -2.47 12.85
CA GLY A 92 -18.05 -3.69 12.08
C GLY A 92 -16.57 -3.91 11.73
N ASN A 93 -15.70 -2.93 11.98
CA ASN A 93 -14.31 -2.93 11.55
C ASN A 93 -13.33 -3.37 12.66
N LYS A 94 -13.81 -3.64 13.89
CA LYS A 94 -13.00 -3.79 15.12
C LYS A 94 -12.26 -5.13 15.31
N GLN A 95 -11.78 -5.79 14.26
CA GLN A 95 -11.00 -7.03 14.43
C GLN A 95 -9.59 -6.77 14.97
N LEU A 96 -9.08 -5.53 14.88
CA LEU A 96 -7.86 -5.01 15.54
C LEU A 96 -6.62 -5.92 15.49
N ILE A 97 -6.45 -6.70 14.42
CA ILE A 97 -5.21 -7.45 14.15
C ILE A 97 -4.28 -6.50 13.40
N LEU A 98 -3.64 -5.62 14.18
CA LEU A 98 -2.68 -4.62 13.75
C LEU A 98 -1.30 -4.97 14.32
N PRO A 99 -0.20 -4.53 13.68
CA PRO A 99 1.17 -4.79 14.16
C PRO A 99 1.46 -4.14 15.52
#